data_AF-A0A2M8UXV2-F1
#
_entry.id   AF-A0A2M8UXV2-F1
#
_cell.length_a   1.000
_cell.length_b   1.000
_cell.length_c   1.000
_cell.angle_alpha   90.00
_cell.angle_beta   90.00
_cell.angle_gamma   90.00
#
_symmetry.space_group_name_H-M   'P 1'
#
loop_
_entity.id
_entity.type
_entity.pdbx_description
1 polymer ?
#
loop_
_entity_poly.entity_id
_entity_poly.type
_entity_poly.pdbx_seq_one_letter_code
_entity_poly.pdbx_strand_id
1 'polypeptide(L)'
;MSSDNNTLDPESALLDAQPNGDQSPVFKLPVDWPEESQLVMAYGDVVAREWLFAPGGETLWVNFAKGRTLQKDMLNRMAYEIGFLNHLQRQFERLS
;
A
#
# COMPACT_ATOMS: atom_id res chain seq x y z
N MET A 1 29.02 10.33 0.70
CA MET A 1 27.66 10.74 0.31
C MET A 1 27.05 9.54 -0.39
N SER A 2 26.29 8.73 0.33
CA SER A 2 25.62 7.55 -0.24
C SER A 2 24.19 7.97 -0.54
N SER A 3 23.78 7.81 -1.80
CA SER A 3 22.44 8.15 -2.26
C SER A 3 21.44 7.17 -1.66
N ASP A 4 20.63 7.63 -0.71
CA ASP A 4 19.45 6.90 -0.21
C ASP A 4 18.40 6.90 -1.31
N ASN A 5 18.54 5.97 -2.25
CA ASN A 5 17.53 5.71 -3.26
C ASN A 5 16.44 4.83 -2.62
N ASN A 6 15.70 5.38 -1.67
CA ASN A 6 14.61 4.71 -0.95
C ASN A 6 13.34 4.63 -1.82
N THR A 7 13.51 4.22 -3.07
CA THR A 7 12.38 3.90 -3.94
C THR A 7 11.92 2.53 -3.51
N LEU A 8 10.90 2.48 -2.66
CA LEU A 8 10.19 1.25 -2.30
C LEU A 8 9.74 0.57 -3.60
N ASP A 9 10.47 -0.47 -3.96
CA ASP A 9 10.19 -1.31 -5.11
C ASP A 9 8.96 -2.20 -4.79
N PRO A 10 8.01 -2.37 -5.75
CA PRO A 10 6.79 -3.14 -5.52
C PRO A 10 7.01 -4.59 -5.10
N GLU A 11 8.11 -5.24 -5.50
CA GLU A 11 8.41 -6.62 -5.10
C GLU A 11 8.81 -6.67 -3.63
N SER A 12 9.58 -5.69 -3.17
CA SER A 12 9.96 -5.55 -1.76
C SER A 12 8.75 -5.31 -0.86
N ALA A 13 7.75 -4.56 -1.36
CA ALA A 13 6.52 -4.28 -0.62
C ALA A 13 5.67 -5.53 -0.33
N LEU A 14 5.75 -6.58 -1.17
CA LEU A 14 5.01 -7.83 -0.95
C LEU A 14 5.51 -8.59 0.30
N LEU A 15 6.83 -8.60 0.52
CA LEU A 15 7.43 -9.23 1.71
C LEU A 15 7.03 -8.48 2.99
N ASP A 16 6.99 -7.16 2.90
CA ASP A 16 6.60 -6.29 4.01
C ASP A 16 5.09 -6.31 4.29
N ALA A 17 4.25 -6.59 3.29
CA ALA A 17 2.81 -6.67 3.43
C ALA A 17 2.32 -8.00 4.06
N GLN A 18 3.21 -8.93 4.42
CA GLN A 18 2.81 -10.17 5.09
C GLN A 18 2.17 -9.87 6.46
N PRO A 19 0.95 -10.36 6.72
CA PRO A 19 0.23 -10.04 7.93
C PRO A 19 0.84 -10.77 9.15
N ASN A 20 1.16 -10.01 10.19
CA ASN A 20 1.30 -10.57 11.54
C ASN A 20 -0.06 -11.15 11.98
N GLY A 21 -0.19 -12.47 11.87
CA GLY A 21 -0.88 -13.39 12.76
C GLY A 21 -2.41 -13.34 12.95
N ASP A 22 -3.06 -12.18 12.88
CA ASP A 22 -4.37 -12.01 13.55
C ASP A 22 -5.40 -11.19 12.73
N GLN A 23 -5.41 -11.33 11.40
CA GLN A 23 -6.02 -10.31 10.54
C GLN A 23 -7.34 -10.72 9.87
N SER A 24 -8.34 -9.86 10.07
CA SER A 24 -9.45 -9.55 9.15
C SER A 24 -9.10 -9.81 7.67
N PRO A 25 -10.09 -10.18 6.84
CA PRO A 25 -9.87 -10.75 5.52
C PRO A 25 -8.85 -9.94 4.74
N VAL A 26 -7.73 -10.58 4.43
CA VAL A 26 -6.75 -10.06 3.46
C VAL A 26 -7.53 -9.83 2.18
N PHE A 27 -7.70 -8.56 1.80
CA PHE A 27 -8.35 -8.24 0.55
C PHE A 27 -7.51 -8.85 -0.56
N LYS A 28 -8.09 -9.78 -1.31
CA LYS A 28 -7.47 -10.40 -2.47
C LYS A 28 -8.09 -9.76 -3.70
N LEU A 29 -7.26 -9.28 -4.63
CA LEU A 29 -7.78 -8.85 -5.92
C LEU A 29 -8.42 -10.07 -6.63
N PRO A 30 -9.41 -9.82 -7.52
CA PRO A 30 -10.01 -10.87 -8.34
C PRO A 30 -8.97 -11.70 -9.10
N VAL A 31 -9.29 -12.97 -9.37
CA VAL A 31 -8.37 -13.95 -10.00
C VAL A 31 -7.97 -13.56 -11.43
N ASP A 32 -8.81 -12.77 -12.10
CA ASP A 32 -8.59 -12.23 -13.44
C ASP A 32 -7.70 -10.98 -13.48
N TRP A 33 -7.28 -10.46 -12.32
CA TRP A 33 -6.34 -9.33 -12.29
C TRP A 33 -4.90 -9.81 -12.49
N PRO A 34 -4.06 -9.04 -13.21
CA PRO A 34 -2.65 -9.35 -13.39
C PRO A 34 -1.94 -9.52 -12.05
N GLU A 35 -0.95 -10.40 -12.02
CA GLU A 35 -0.08 -10.62 -10.85
C GLU A 35 0.60 -9.32 -10.38
N GLU A 36 1.02 -8.46 -11.32
CA GLU A 36 1.57 -7.13 -11.01
C GLU A 36 0.62 -6.29 -10.17
N SER A 37 -0.70 -6.39 -10.38
CA SER A 37 -1.67 -5.65 -9.59
C SER A 37 -1.68 -6.11 -8.12
N GLN A 38 -1.38 -7.38 -7.83
CA GLN A 38 -1.23 -7.83 -6.44
C GLN A 38 -0.01 -7.16 -5.77
N LEU A 39 1.10 -7.00 -6.50
CA LEU A 39 2.28 -6.26 -6.02
C LEU A 39 1.95 -4.80 -5.78
N VAL A 40 1.21 -4.17 -6.69
CA VAL A 40 0.81 -2.77 -6.56
C VAL A 40 -0.18 -2.56 -5.40
N MET A 41 -1.07 -3.51 -5.12
CA MET A 41 -1.91 -3.50 -3.94
C MET A 41 -1.09 -3.62 -2.65
N ALA A 42 -0.12 -4.53 -2.59
CA ALA A 42 0.80 -4.64 -1.46
C ALA A 42 1.60 -3.34 -1.24
N TYR A 43 2.03 -2.70 -2.33
CA TYR A 43 2.66 -1.38 -2.26
C TYR A 43 1.74 -0.32 -1.65
N GLY A 44 0.46 -0.28 -2.02
CA GLY A 44 -0.53 0.60 -1.39
C GLY A 44 -0.64 0.38 0.12
N ASP A 45 -0.68 -0.88 0.56
CA ASP A 45 -0.72 -1.25 1.98
C ASP A 45 0.50 -0.74 2.76
N VAL A 46 1.71 -0.90 2.19
CA VAL A 46 2.96 -0.41 2.79
C VAL A 46 2.96 1.11 2.91
N VAL A 47 2.56 1.84 1.87
CA VAL A 47 2.55 3.32 1.91
C VAL A 47 1.58 3.84 2.97
N ALA A 48 0.40 3.21 3.14
CA ALA A 48 -0.54 3.57 4.20
C ALA A 48 0.02 3.28 5.59
N ARG A 49 0.70 2.13 5.76
CA ARG A 49 1.36 1.74 7.00
C ARG A 49 2.43 2.75 7.41
N GLU A 50 3.33 3.10 6.50
CA GLU A 50 4.41 4.05 6.77
C GLU A 50 3.88 5.42 7.19
N TRP A 51 2.82 5.90 6.51
CA TRP A 51 2.18 7.15 6.90
C TRP A 51 1.62 7.12 8.33
N LEU A 52 0.99 6.01 8.75
CA LEU A 52 0.48 5.88 10.12
C LEU A 52 1.58 5.89 11.19
N PHE A 53 2.78 5.38 10.88
CA PHE A 53 3.92 5.40 11.79
C PHE A 53 4.64 6.76 11.84
N ALA A 54 4.56 7.57 10.78
CA ALA A 54 5.20 8.88 10.68
C ALA A 54 4.26 10.00 10.17
N PRO A 55 3.16 10.31 10.88
CA PRO A 55 2.11 11.22 10.38
C PRO A 55 2.52 12.70 10.35
N GLY A 56 3.69 13.07 10.88
CA GLY A 56 4.21 14.45 10.90
C GLY A 56 4.89 14.91 9.61
N GLY A 57 4.99 14.03 8.59
CA GLY A 57 5.50 14.36 7.27
C GLY A 57 4.44 15.00 6.38
N GLU A 58 4.20 14.40 5.22
CA GLU A 58 3.17 14.86 4.29
C GLU A 58 1.77 14.45 4.73
N THR A 59 0.76 15.21 4.31
CA THR A 59 -0.64 14.87 4.61
C THR A 59 -1.01 13.51 4.03
N LEU A 60 -2.01 12.85 4.62
CA LEU A 60 -2.52 11.56 4.14
C LEU A 60 -2.80 11.59 2.62
N TRP A 61 -3.46 12.66 2.18
CA TRP A 61 -3.82 12.85 0.78
C TRP A 61 -2.60 12.94 -0.13
N VAL A 62 -1.55 13.66 0.29
CA VAL A 62 -0.35 13.83 -0.54
C VAL A 62 0.40 12.49 -0.68
N ASN A 63 0.54 11.71 0.40
CA ASN A 63 1.15 10.38 0.34
C ASN A 63 0.39 9.44 -0.60
N PHE A 64 -0.94 9.39 -0.45
CA PHE A 64 -1.82 8.62 -1.31
C PHE A 64 -1.70 9.04 -2.78
N ALA A 65 -1.81 10.34 -3.05
CA ALA A 65 -1.78 10.87 -4.41
C ALA A 65 -0.44 10.56 -5.11
N LYS A 66 0.68 10.68 -4.40
CA LYS A 66 2.00 10.34 -4.93
C LYS A 66 2.08 8.87 -5.33
N GLY A 67 1.78 7.95 -4.42
CA GLY A 67 1.85 6.50 -4.71
C GLY A 67 0.91 6.10 -5.86
N ARG A 68 -0.27 6.72 -5.94
CA ARG A 68 -1.22 6.53 -7.05
C ARG A 68 -0.67 7.02 -8.39
N THR A 69 -0.01 8.18 -8.42
CA THR A 69 0.53 8.75 -9.68
C THR A 69 1.71 7.97 -10.26
N LEU A 70 2.37 7.13 -9.46
CA LEU A 70 3.43 6.24 -9.93
C LEU A 70 2.89 5.06 -10.77
N GLN A 71 1.60 4.76 -10.67
CA GLN A 71 1.00 3.63 -11.36
C GLN A 71 0.60 3.99 -12.80
N LYS A 72 1.07 3.18 -13.75
CA LYS A 72 1.04 3.49 -15.19
C LYS A 72 -0.35 3.36 -15.81
N ASP A 73 -1.10 2.35 -15.41
CA ASP A 73 -2.43 2.04 -15.94
C ASP A 73 -3.53 2.14 -14.86
N MET A 74 -4.79 2.13 -15.31
CA MET A 74 -5.94 2.30 -14.43
C MET A 74 -6.11 1.13 -13.46
N LEU A 75 -5.79 -0.10 -13.89
CA LEU A 75 -5.99 -1.28 -13.06
C LEU A 75 -5.01 -1.27 -11.88
N ASN A 76 -3.74 -0.96 -12.15
CA ASN A 76 -2.72 -0.80 -11.11
C ASN A 76 -3.01 0.40 -10.20
N ARG A 77 -3.58 1.50 -10.71
CA ARG A 77 -4.07 2.58 -9.85
C ARG A 77 -5.14 2.10 -8.88
N MET A 78 -6.15 1.37 -9.36
CA MET A 78 -7.18 0.80 -8.49
C MET A 78 -6.60 -0.19 -7.49
N ALA A 79 -5.67 -1.04 -7.90
CA ALA A 79 -5.00 -1.98 -7.01
C ALA A 79 -4.28 -1.27 -5.85
N TYR A 80 -3.52 -0.21 -6.18
CA TYR A 80 -2.87 0.65 -5.19
C TYR A 80 -3.89 1.27 -4.22
N GLU A 81 -4.96 1.85 -4.76
CA GLU A 81 -6.01 2.49 -3.96
C GLU A 81 -6.67 1.52 -2.99
N ILE A 82 -6.98 0.31 -3.45
CA ILE A 82 -7.53 -0.78 -2.64
C ILE A 82 -6.59 -1.12 -1.49
N GLY A 83 -5.31 -1.36 -1.79
CA GLY A 83 -4.32 -1.71 -0.76
C GLY A 83 -4.18 -0.64 0.31
N PHE A 84 -4.05 0.61 -0.12
CA PHE A 84 -3.88 1.76 0.77
C PHE A 84 -5.10 1.96 1.68
N LEU A 85 -6.31 1.99 1.11
CA LEU A 85 -7.53 2.24 1.87
C LEU A 85 -7.89 1.06 2.79
N ASN A 86 -7.66 -0.18 2.35
CA ASN A 86 -7.90 -1.36 3.16
C ASN A 86 -6.97 -1.42 4.39
N HIS A 87 -5.72 -0.95 4.26
CA HIS A 87 -4.85 -0.82 5.43
C HIS A 87 -5.45 0.14 6.47
N LEU A 88 -5.82 1.35 6.03
CA LEU A 88 -6.38 2.36 6.93
C LEU A 88 -7.66 1.88 7.61
N GLN A 89 -8.56 1.25 6.85
CA GLN A 89 -9.78 0.67 7.40
C GLN A 89 -9.45 -0.32 8.53
N ARG A 90 -8.56 -1.29 8.28
CA ARG A 90 -8.16 -2.30 9.28
C ARG A 90 -7.55 -1.66 10.53
N GLN A 91 -6.77 -0.61 10.38
CA GLN A 91 -6.16 0.06 11.54
C GLN A 91 -7.18 0.89 12.32
N PHE A 92 -8.12 1.57 11.65
CA PHE A 92 -9.18 2.30 12.33
C PHE A 92 -10.17 1.38 13.05
N GLU A 93 -10.50 0.22 12.47
CA GLU A 93 -11.32 -0.81 13.13
C GLU A 93 -10.68 -1.40 14.40
N ARG A 94 -9.34 -1.39 14.49
CA ARG A 94 -8.62 -1.82 15.71
C ARG A 94 -8.60 -0.77 16.81
N LEU A 95 -8.85 0.49 16.46
CA LEU A 95 -8.86 1.61 17.39
C LEU A 95 -10.27 1.91 17.95
N SER A 96 -11.31 1.35 17.34
CA SER A 96 -12.71 1.42 17.79
C SER A 96 -13.07 0.32 18.78
#